data_AF-M2ZTL7-F1
#
_entry.id   AF-M2ZTL7-F1
#
_cell.length_a   1.000
_cell.length_b   1.000
_cell.length_c   1.000
_cell.angle_alpha   90.00
_cell.angle_beta   90.00
_cell.angle_gamma   90.00
#
_symmetry.space_group_name_H-M   'P 1'
#
loop_
_entity.id
_entity.type
_entity.pdbx_description
1 polymer ?
#
loop_
_entity_poly.entity_id
_entity_poly.type
_entity_poly.pdbx_seq_one_letter_code
_entity_poly.pdbx_strand_id
1 'polypeptide(L)'
;MDTLNTAWLEATPPGWQKLVYVVDDPSAALKPPSNKGRESSVYLTYIIDNYEKLTGTIIFSHASRYQWHNDDPLYDGLQVLRHLQLPYIQTQGYVSLRCVWTIGCPAEIHPVTEALAPPPASNASSQEARAGSFYKEVFQELFPGDQVPEVVAAPCCAQFAVTAERIRTRPKSDYERYRGWLEKTPLRDSISGRIMEYSWHIIFGKDPVSCPNAKQCYCNLYGICDLNCEEEGVCSAMYTLAKYSVLPEGWPDVDWDGKWRNVTEIRGSLPYVYGS
;
A
#
# COMPACT_ATOMS: atom_id res chain seq x y z
N MET A 1 21.52 -7.73 11.70
CA MET A 1 20.81 -7.64 10.42
C MET A 1 19.85 -8.80 10.39
N ASP A 2 18.63 -8.55 10.82
CA ASP A 2 17.56 -9.53 10.71
C ASP A 2 17.07 -9.43 9.27
N THR A 3 17.48 -10.38 8.42
CA THR A 3 17.00 -10.40 7.04
C THR A 3 15.55 -10.83 7.09
N LEU A 4 14.64 -9.94 6.70
CA LEU A 4 13.22 -10.25 6.61
C LEU A 4 13.05 -11.56 5.82
N ASN A 5 12.58 -12.61 6.50
CA ASN A 5 12.41 -13.91 5.88
C ASN A 5 11.26 -13.86 4.86
N THR A 6 11.58 -13.97 3.58
CA THR A 6 10.62 -13.97 2.46
C THR A 6 10.31 -15.37 1.93
N ALA A 7 10.84 -16.44 2.55
CA ALA A 7 10.60 -17.82 2.12
C ALA A 7 9.11 -18.22 2.19
N TRP A 8 8.30 -17.49 2.96
CA TRP A 8 6.85 -17.68 3.01
C TRP A 8 6.16 -17.44 1.66
N LEU A 9 6.78 -16.68 0.75
CA LEU A 9 6.25 -16.45 -0.59
C LEU A 9 6.12 -17.77 -1.38
N GLU A 10 6.84 -18.83 -1.01
CA GLU A 10 6.67 -20.14 -1.64
C GLU A 10 5.31 -20.80 -1.36
N ALA A 11 4.58 -20.32 -0.35
CA ALA A 11 3.23 -20.80 -0.04
C ALA A 11 2.12 -20.06 -0.83
N THR A 12 2.45 -19.02 -1.61
CA THR A 12 1.48 -18.34 -2.49
C THR A 12 1.05 -19.26 -3.64
N PRO A 13 -0.13 -19.03 -4.26
CA PRO A 13 -0.59 -19.85 -5.37
C PRO A 13 0.47 -20.00 -6.49
N PRO A 14 0.56 -21.16 -7.17
CA PRO A 14 1.48 -21.34 -8.28
C PRO A 14 1.12 -20.39 -9.44
N GLY A 15 2.11 -20.03 -10.25
CA GLY A 15 1.94 -19.16 -11.42
C GLY A 15 2.34 -17.69 -11.20
N TRP A 16 2.59 -17.27 -9.96
CA TRP A 16 3.14 -15.94 -9.67
C TRP A 16 4.66 -15.92 -9.77
N GLN A 17 5.19 -14.97 -10.55
CA GLN A 17 6.60 -14.59 -10.47
C GLN A 17 6.82 -13.76 -9.20
N LYS A 18 7.80 -14.14 -8.38
CA LYS A 18 8.14 -13.47 -7.13
C LYS A 18 9.44 -12.71 -7.31
N LEU A 19 9.43 -11.41 -6.97
CA LEU A 19 10.60 -10.55 -7.07
C LEU A 19 10.80 -9.85 -5.73
N VAL A 20 11.94 -10.09 -5.09
CA VAL A 20 12.29 -9.49 -3.80
C VAL A 20 13.35 -8.42 -4.05
N TYR A 21 12.97 -7.17 -3.85
CA TYR A 21 13.88 -6.03 -3.91
C TYR A 21 14.45 -5.73 -2.53
N VAL A 22 15.77 -5.54 -2.46
CA VAL A 22 16.48 -5.21 -1.22
C VAL A 22 17.03 -3.80 -1.35
N VAL A 23 16.81 -2.96 -0.34
CA VAL A 23 17.09 -1.51 -0.40
C VAL A 23 18.34 -1.09 0.36
N ASP A 24 18.83 -1.94 1.27
CA ASP A 24 19.95 -1.70 2.16
C ASP A 24 21.18 -2.58 1.86
N ASP A 25 21.10 -3.41 0.81
CA ASP A 25 22.22 -4.20 0.31
C ASP A 25 22.64 -3.73 -1.10
N PRO A 26 23.79 -3.03 -1.24
CA PRO A 26 24.27 -2.57 -2.54
C PRO A 26 24.69 -3.72 -3.47
N SER A 27 24.88 -4.93 -2.96
CA SER A 27 25.22 -6.12 -3.75
C SER A 27 23.99 -6.89 -4.23
N ALA A 28 22.79 -6.56 -3.73
CA ALA A 28 21.56 -7.24 -4.11
C ALA A 28 21.30 -7.16 -5.63
N ALA A 29 20.81 -8.28 -6.18
CA ALA A 29 20.51 -8.41 -7.60
C ALA A 29 19.35 -7.49 -8.02
N LEU A 30 18.33 -7.37 -7.18
CA LEU A 30 17.19 -6.47 -7.37
C LEU A 30 17.23 -5.39 -6.30
N LYS A 31 17.48 -4.15 -6.72
CA LYS A 31 17.55 -2.97 -5.85
C LYS A 31 17.16 -1.71 -6.63
N PRO A 32 16.62 -0.68 -5.97
CA PRO A 32 16.42 0.62 -6.61
C PRO A 32 17.77 1.33 -6.83
N PRO A 33 17.86 2.32 -7.73
CA PRO A 33 19.06 3.14 -7.92
C PRO A 33 19.49 3.90 -6.66
N SER A 34 18.52 4.28 -5.81
CA SER A 34 18.75 4.89 -4.52
C SER A 34 17.68 4.45 -3.50
N ASN A 35 18.04 4.37 -2.23
CA ASN A 35 17.11 4.10 -1.14
C ASN A 35 16.47 5.41 -0.67
N LYS A 36 15.38 5.81 -1.33
CA LYS A 36 14.71 7.09 -1.15
C LYS A 36 13.19 6.93 -1.30
N GLY A 37 12.40 7.59 -0.45
CA GLY A 37 10.94 7.55 -0.57
C GLY A 37 10.32 6.18 -0.28
N ARG A 38 10.97 5.39 0.59
CA ARG A 38 10.51 4.06 1.04
C ARG A 38 10.26 3.09 -0.13
N GLU A 39 9.14 2.38 -0.13
CA GLU A 39 8.75 1.41 -1.16
C GLU A 39 8.60 2.04 -2.56
N SER A 40 8.41 3.35 -2.64
CA SER A 40 8.12 4.03 -3.91
C SER A 40 9.25 3.91 -4.93
N SER A 41 10.51 4.02 -4.49
CA SER A 41 11.65 3.83 -5.40
C SER A 41 11.72 2.40 -5.94
N VAL A 42 11.35 1.40 -5.14
CA VAL A 42 11.29 0.01 -5.59
C VAL A 42 10.20 -0.16 -6.64
N TYR A 43 8.99 0.33 -6.37
CA TYR A 43 7.84 0.13 -7.26
C TYR A 43 8.05 0.83 -8.60
N LEU A 44 8.54 2.07 -8.58
CA LEU A 44 8.89 2.81 -9.80
C LEU A 44 10.01 2.13 -10.58
N THR A 45 11.04 1.60 -9.90
CA THR A 45 12.13 0.87 -10.57
C THR A 45 11.60 -0.35 -11.29
N TYR A 46 10.78 -1.17 -10.63
CA TYR A 46 10.16 -2.32 -11.28
C TYR A 46 9.33 -1.91 -12.51
N ILE A 47 8.48 -0.89 -12.39
CA ILE A 47 7.64 -0.41 -13.50
C ILE A 47 8.50 0.06 -14.67
N ILE A 48 9.50 0.90 -14.42
CA ILE A 48 10.36 1.50 -15.46
C ILE A 48 11.17 0.42 -16.20
N ASP A 49 11.79 -0.50 -15.45
CA ASP A 49 12.70 -1.50 -16.02
C ASP A 49 11.94 -2.57 -16.82
N ASN A 50 10.68 -2.80 -16.47
CA ASN A 50 9.85 -3.84 -17.10
C ASN A 50 8.75 -3.28 -18.00
N TYR A 51 8.61 -1.95 -18.14
CA TYR A 51 7.44 -1.28 -18.74
C TYR A 51 6.92 -1.93 -20.04
N GLU A 52 7.82 -2.21 -20.99
CA GLU A 52 7.46 -2.84 -22.27
C GLU A 52 7.04 -4.31 -22.14
N LYS A 53 7.56 -5.01 -21.13
CA LYS A 53 7.40 -6.44 -20.89
C LYS A 53 6.31 -6.78 -19.87
N LEU A 54 5.68 -5.79 -19.24
CA LEU A 54 4.65 -6.00 -18.23
C LEU A 54 3.49 -6.85 -18.80
N THR A 55 3.06 -7.87 -18.09
CA THR A 55 1.91 -8.70 -18.48
C THR A 55 1.04 -9.01 -17.27
N GLY A 56 -0.24 -9.29 -17.51
CA GLY A 56 -1.18 -9.70 -16.46
C GLY A 56 -1.35 -8.67 -15.33
N THR A 57 -1.45 -9.18 -14.12
CA THR A 57 -1.60 -8.40 -12.88
C THR A 57 -0.27 -8.38 -12.14
N ILE A 58 0.10 -7.21 -11.63
CA ILE A 58 1.28 -6.98 -10.80
C ILE A 58 0.79 -6.62 -9.41
N ILE A 59 1.38 -7.24 -8.39
CA ILE A 59 1.07 -6.97 -6.98
C ILE A 59 2.30 -6.36 -6.32
N PHE A 60 2.10 -5.22 -5.68
CA PHE A 60 3.10 -4.55 -4.86
C PHE A 60 2.72 -4.70 -3.39
N SER A 61 3.65 -5.24 -2.59
CA SER A 61 3.45 -5.55 -1.17
C SER A 61 4.76 -5.37 -0.42
N HIS A 62 4.69 -5.08 0.89
CA HIS A 62 5.87 -5.16 1.75
C HIS A 62 6.26 -6.62 1.99
N ALA A 63 7.52 -6.85 2.38
CA ALA A 63 8.14 -8.18 2.38
C ALA A 63 7.73 -9.08 3.57
N SER A 64 7.38 -8.50 4.71
CA SER A 64 7.05 -9.24 5.92
C SER A 64 5.72 -9.98 5.79
N ARG A 65 5.69 -11.27 6.10
CA ARG A 65 4.44 -12.04 6.14
C ARG A 65 3.44 -11.46 7.13
N TYR A 66 3.89 -11.17 8.35
CA TYR A 66 3.04 -10.62 9.40
C TYR A 66 3.42 -9.16 9.66
N GLN A 67 2.50 -8.25 9.40
CA GLN A 67 2.67 -6.81 9.61
C GLN A 67 1.33 -6.09 9.58
N TRP A 68 1.16 -5.06 10.40
CA TRP A 68 -0.11 -4.33 10.53
C TRP A 68 -0.62 -3.71 9.22
N HIS A 69 0.24 -3.55 8.21
CA HIS A 69 -0.13 -3.11 6.86
C HIS A 69 -1.03 -4.12 6.12
N ASN A 70 -0.99 -5.41 6.45
CA ASN A 70 -1.79 -6.45 5.80
C ASN A 70 -3.24 -6.42 6.32
N ASP A 71 -4.19 -6.44 5.39
CA ASP A 71 -5.62 -6.29 5.69
C ASP A 71 -6.28 -7.64 6.02
N ASP A 72 -5.83 -8.23 7.12
CA ASP A 72 -6.21 -9.55 7.62
C ASP A 72 -6.29 -9.52 9.16
N PRO A 73 -7.18 -10.28 9.82
CA PRO A 73 -7.34 -10.22 11.29
C PRO A 73 -6.08 -10.59 12.09
N LEU A 74 -5.19 -11.38 11.49
CA LEU A 74 -3.90 -11.75 12.06
C LEU A 74 -2.74 -11.09 11.31
N TYR A 75 -3.02 -10.08 10.49
CA TYR A 75 -2.03 -9.34 9.71
C TYR A 75 -1.21 -10.24 8.75
N ASP A 76 -1.78 -11.36 8.30
CA ASP A 76 -1.11 -12.36 7.47
C ASP A 76 -1.19 -12.02 5.98
N GLY A 77 -0.08 -11.59 5.40
CA GLY A 77 0.06 -11.28 3.98
C GLY A 77 -0.13 -12.49 3.08
N LEU A 78 0.09 -13.72 3.58
CA LEU A 78 -0.19 -14.92 2.79
C LEU A 78 -1.70 -15.07 2.54
N GLN A 79 -2.54 -14.75 3.52
CA GLN A 79 -3.99 -14.79 3.33
C GLN A 79 -4.43 -13.69 2.36
N VAL A 80 -3.93 -12.47 2.53
CA VAL A 80 -4.19 -11.36 1.60
C VAL A 80 -3.89 -11.77 0.15
N LEU A 81 -2.73 -12.36 -0.12
CA LEU A 81 -2.35 -12.73 -1.48
C LEU A 81 -3.08 -13.97 -2.03
N ARG A 82 -3.42 -14.94 -1.18
CA ARG A 82 -4.03 -16.21 -1.62
C ARG A 82 -5.48 -16.03 -2.10
N HIS A 83 -6.20 -15.06 -1.55
CA HIS A 83 -7.65 -14.93 -1.77
C HIS A 83 -8.04 -13.82 -2.74
N LEU A 84 -7.06 -13.21 -3.42
CA LEU A 84 -7.31 -12.17 -4.41
C LEU A 84 -8.17 -12.67 -5.58
N GLN A 85 -9.27 -11.97 -5.80
CA GLN A 85 -10.16 -12.20 -6.94
C GLN A 85 -9.61 -11.50 -8.19
N LEU A 86 -8.79 -12.23 -8.95
CA LEU A 86 -8.16 -11.71 -10.17
C LEU A 86 -9.15 -11.09 -11.19
N PRO A 87 -10.35 -11.65 -11.45
CA PRO A 87 -11.31 -11.04 -12.37
C PRO A 87 -11.73 -9.62 -11.93
N TYR A 88 -11.88 -9.40 -10.62
CA TYR A 88 -12.20 -8.08 -10.08
C TYR A 88 -11.04 -7.10 -10.30
N ILE A 89 -9.80 -7.52 -9.99
CA ILE A 89 -8.60 -6.69 -10.20
C ILE A 89 -8.45 -6.32 -11.69
N GLN A 90 -8.64 -7.28 -12.58
CA GLN A 90 -8.58 -7.07 -14.03
C GLN A 90 -9.62 -6.06 -14.50
N THR A 91 -10.85 -6.15 -13.99
CA THR A 91 -11.93 -5.20 -14.31
C THR A 91 -11.64 -3.80 -13.76
N GLN A 92 -11.11 -3.70 -12.54
CA GLN A 92 -10.85 -2.41 -11.89
C GLN A 92 -9.57 -1.72 -12.39
N GLY A 93 -8.62 -2.48 -12.93
CA GLY A 93 -7.32 -2.02 -13.39
C GLY A 93 -6.33 -1.68 -12.27
N TYR A 94 -6.81 -1.16 -11.14
CA TYR A 94 -6.08 -0.88 -9.90
C TYR A 94 -7.00 -1.11 -8.69
N VAL A 95 -6.48 -1.76 -7.66
CA VAL A 95 -7.16 -1.96 -6.37
C VAL A 95 -6.14 -1.91 -5.22
N SER A 96 -6.45 -1.15 -4.16
CA SER A 96 -5.70 -1.24 -2.90
C SER A 96 -5.91 -2.62 -2.26
N LEU A 97 -4.87 -3.19 -1.66
CA LEU A 97 -4.97 -4.41 -0.86
C LEU A 97 -5.60 -4.15 0.53
N ARG A 98 -5.97 -2.90 0.84
CA ARG A 98 -6.71 -2.55 2.05
C ARG A 98 -8.11 -2.04 1.71
N CYS A 99 -9.10 -2.57 2.42
CA CYS A 99 -10.51 -2.21 2.26
C CYS A 99 -11.02 -1.23 3.33
N VAL A 100 -10.55 -1.34 4.58
CA VAL A 100 -10.99 -0.46 5.68
C VAL A 100 -10.39 0.94 5.60
N TRP A 101 -11.12 1.91 6.18
CA TRP A 101 -10.77 3.33 6.18
C TRP A 101 -9.90 3.76 7.36
N THR A 102 -9.50 2.81 8.22
CA THR A 102 -8.82 3.05 9.49
C THR A 102 -7.68 4.07 9.41
N ILE A 103 -6.94 4.09 8.29
CA ILE A 103 -5.93 5.11 7.98
C ILE A 103 -6.10 5.51 6.52
N GLY A 104 -6.21 6.81 6.26
CA GLY A 104 -6.19 7.39 4.91
C GLY A 104 -7.53 7.76 4.28
N CYS A 105 -8.64 7.25 4.82
CA CYS A 105 -9.99 7.58 4.35
C CYS A 105 -10.84 8.16 5.49
N PRO A 106 -11.86 8.98 5.18
CA PRO A 106 -12.27 9.46 3.86
C PRO A 106 -11.51 10.72 3.39
N ALA A 107 -10.68 11.31 4.24
CA ALA A 107 -9.91 12.52 3.96
C ALA A 107 -8.58 12.46 4.70
N GLU A 108 -7.48 12.18 3.99
CA GLU A 108 -6.14 12.16 4.58
C GLU A 108 -5.44 13.50 4.43
N ILE A 109 -5.40 14.00 3.19
CA ILE A 109 -4.63 15.19 2.83
C ILE A 109 -5.58 16.22 2.27
N HIS A 110 -5.44 17.46 2.73
CA HIS A 110 -6.11 18.63 2.19
C HIS A 110 -5.07 19.54 1.51
N PRO A 111 -4.65 19.26 0.25
CA PRO A 111 -3.47 19.88 -0.35
C PRO A 111 -3.50 21.41 -0.32
N VAL A 112 -4.66 22.03 -0.59
CA VAL A 112 -4.79 23.49 -0.64
C VAL A 112 -4.68 24.12 0.74
N THR A 113 -5.38 23.56 1.73
CA THR A 113 -5.40 24.09 3.11
C THR A 113 -4.08 23.81 3.85
N GLU A 114 -3.55 22.60 3.73
CA GLU A 114 -2.32 22.22 4.44
C GLU A 114 -1.07 22.89 3.87
N ALA A 115 -1.06 23.25 2.59
CA ALA A 115 0.02 24.07 2.02
C ALA A 115 0.16 25.46 2.69
N LEU A 116 -0.86 25.93 3.40
CA LEU A 116 -0.83 27.18 4.17
C LEU A 116 -0.34 26.99 5.62
N ALA A 117 -0.04 25.76 6.03
CA ALA A 117 0.39 25.49 7.40
C ALA A 117 1.72 26.19 7.71
N PRO A 118 1.84 26.88 8.85
CA PRO A 118 3.11 27.50 9.24
C PRO A 118 4.13 26.44 9.69
N PRO A 119 5.43 26.80 9.78
CA PRO A 119 6.40 26.00 10.50
C PRO A 119 5.89 25.71 11.93
N PRO A 120 6.13 24.51 12.47
CA PRO A 120 7.07 23.51 11.96
C PRO A 120 6.50 22.57 10.88
N ALA A 121 5.19 22.57 10.62
CA ALA A 121 4.54 21.62 9.70
C ALA A 121 5.00 21.78 8.23
N SER A 122 5.35 22.99 7.81
CA SER A 122 5.88 23.30 6.46
C SER A 122 7.41 23.43 6.40
N ASN A 123 8.13 23.13 7.50
CA ASN A 123 9.58 23.10 7.49
C ASN A 123 10.08 21.68 7.19
N ALA A 124 10.62 21.43 5.99
CA ALA A 124 11.11 20.12 5.57
C ALA A 124 12.15 19.48 6.51
N SER A 125 12.92 20.32 7.21
CA SER A 125 13.93 19.88 8.19
C SER A 125 13.34 19.53 9.56
N SER A 126 12.09 19.92 9.84
CA SER A 126 11.42 19.65 11.12
C SER A 126 10.94 18.21 11.24
N GLN A 127 11.05 17.62 12.44
CA GLN A 127 10.45 16.32 12.75
C GLN A 127 8.91 16.35 12.72
N GLU A 128 8.32 17.53 12.84
CA GLU A 128 6.87 17.75 12.82
C GLU A 128 6.35 18.15 11.43
N ALA A 129 7.21 18.10 10.41
CA ALA A 129 6.83 18.29 9.02
C ALA A 129 5.69 17.33 8.64
N ARG A 130 4.72 17.80 7.87
CA ARG A 130 3.58 16.99 7.39
C ARG A 130 3.57 16.90 5.89
N ALA A 131 3.22 15.73 5.36
CA ALA A 131 3.17 15.49 3.92
C ALA A 131 2.22 16.47 3.21
N GLY A 132 1.06 16.75 3.81
CA GLY A 132 0.08 17.67 3.23
C GLY A 132 0.60 19.09 3.03
N SER A 133 1.53 19.56 3.87
CA SER A 133 2.18 20.87 3.70
C SER A 133 2.94 21.02 2.37
N PHE A 134 3.40 19.90 1.80
CA PHE A 134 4.18 19.87 0.56
C PHE A 134 3.40 19.27 -0.62
N TYR A 135 2.29 18.58 -0.35
CA TYR A 135 1.58 17.77 -1.34
C TYR A 135 1.10 18.62 -2.53
N LYS A 136 0.62 19.84 -2.30
CA LYS A 136 0.16 20.73 -3.39
C LYS A 136 1.24 21.02 -4.42
N GLU A 137 2.41 21.50 -3.98
CA GLU A 137 3.53 21.83 -4.86
C GLU A 137 4.00 20.58 -5.61
N VAL A 138 4.17 19.48 -4.88
CA VAL A 138 4.60 18.21 -5.45
C VAL A 138 3.57 17.67 -6.46
N PHE A 139 2.28 17.77 -6.19
CA PHE A 139 1.24 17.33 -7.12
C PHE A 139 1.34 18.07 -8.45
N GLN A 140 1.62 19.38 -8.43
CA GLN A 140 1.80 20.18 -9.64
C GLN A 140 3.04 19.76 -10.45
N GLU A 141 4.10 19.28 -9.78
CA GLU A 141 5.28 18.70 -10.45
C GLU A 141 5.02 17.31 -11.03
N LEU A 142 4.34 16.44 -10.28
CA LEU A 142 4.07 15.07 -10.69
C LEU A 142 3.03 15.02 -11.82
N PHE A 143 1.98 15.83 -11.73
CA PHE A 143 0.82 15.87 -12.62
C PHE A 143 0.70 17.23 -13.32
N PRO A 144 1.65 17.58 -14.21
CA PRO A 144 1.65 18.88 -14.86
C PRO A 144 0.39 19.06 -15.71
N GLY A 145 -0.38 20.11 -15.42
CA GLY A 145 -1.64 20.42 -16.11
C GLY A 145 -2.90 19.91 -15.41
N ASP A 146 -2.78 19.02 -14.42
CA ASP A 146 -3.93 18.55 -13.64
C ASP A 146 -4.29 19.56 -12.55
N GLN A 147 -5.58 19.67 -12.24
CA GLN A 147 -6.04 20.49 -11.12
C GLN A 147 -5.67 19.81 -9.80
N VAL A 148 -5.05 20.57 -8.89
CA VAL A 148 -4.78 20.10 -7.53
C VAL A 148 -6.11 19.78 -6.83
N PRO A 149 -6.29 18.56 -6.29
CA PRO A 149 -7.52 18.20 -5.61
C PRO A 149 -7.63 18.90 -4.25
N GLU A 150 -8.87 19.17 -3.83
CA GLU A 150 -9.16 19.72 -2.48
C GLU A 150 -8.93 18.70 -1.37
N VAL A 151 -9.18 17.41 -1.67
CA VAL A 151 -9.00 16.29 -0.74
C VAL A 151 -8.36 15.12 -1.49
N VAL A 152 -7.39 14.47 -0.85
CA VAL A 152 -6.83 13.20 -1.29
C VAL A 152 -7.04 12.17 -0.19
N ALA A 153 -7.54 11.00 -0.58
CA ALA A 153 -7.79 9.91 0.34
C ALA A 153 -7.79 8.57 -0.37
N ALA A 154 -7.21 7.58 0.29
CA ALA A 154 -7.23 6.17 -0.09
C ALA A 154 -6.85 5.35 1.15
N PRO A 155 -7.25 4.07 1.25
CA PRO A 155 -6.73 3.20 2.28
C PRO A 155 -5.20 3.16 2.23
N CYS A 156 -4.55 3.30 3.39
CA CYS A 156 -3.11 3.47 3.50
C CYS A 156 -2.26 2.34 2.89
N CYS A 157 -0.96 2.56 3.03
CA CYS A 157 0.07 1.53 3.19
C CYS A 157 0.72 1.03 1.90
N ALA A 158 0.37 1.62 0.76
CA ALA A 158 0.97 1.39 -0.56
C ALA A 158 1.02 -0.08 -0.99
N GLN A 159 0.16 -0.95 -0.46
CA GLN A 159 0.02 -2.31 -0.95
C GLN A 159 -1.16 -2.36 -1.93
N PHE A 160 -0.93 -2.70 -3.19
CA PHE A 160 -1.95 -2.66 -4.23
C PHE A 160 -1.69 -3.68 -5.34
N ALA A 161 -2.76 -4.03 -6.06
CA ALA A 161 -2.68 -4.78 -7.30
C ALA A 161 -3.05 -3.87 -8.48
N VAL A 162 -2.32 -3.98 -9.58
CA VAL A 162 -2.51 -3.17 -10.78
C VAL A 162 -2.28 -4.02 -12.03
N THR A 163 -3.07 -3.80 -13.07
CA THR A 163 -2.90 -4.49 -14.36
C THR A 163 -1.80 -3.83 -15.18
N ALA A 164 -1.13 -4.64 -16.00
CA ALA A 164 -0.15 -4.15 -16.97
C ALA A 164 -0.78 -3.16 -17.98
N GLU A 165 -2.06 -3.35 -18.33
CA GLU A 165 -2.83 -2.41 -19.14
C GLU A 165 -2.99 -1.06 -18.43
N ARG A 166 -3.37 -1.07 -17.14
CA ARG A 166 -3.53 0.14 -16.36
C ARG A 166 -2.22 0.90 -16.18
N ILE A 167 -1.10 0.22 -15.97
CA ILE A 167 0.22 0.88 -15.94
C ILE A 167 0.49 1.59 -17.27
N ARG A 168 0.16 0.95 -18.40
CA ARG A 168 0.41 1.52 -19.73
C ARG A 168 -0.53 2.65 -20.14
N THR A 169 -1.57 2.96 -19.36
CA THR A 169 -2.38 4.16 -19.63
C THR A 169 -1.59 5.46 -19.39
N ARG A 170 -0.48 5.39 -18.65
CA ARG A 170 0.48 6.50 -18.51
C ARG A 170 1.79 6.16 -19.22
N PRO A 171 2.41 7.09 -19.96
CA PRO A 171 3.66 6.83 -20.64
C PRO A 171 4.79 6.54 -19.65
N LYS A 172 5.77 5.73 -20.06
CA LYS A 172 6.97 5.42 -19.25
C LYS A 172 7.65 6.65 -18.67
N SER A 173 7.69 7.75 -19.44
CA SER A 173 8.27 9.04 -19.04
C SER A 173 7.63 9.66 -17.79
N ASP A 174 6.37 9.34 -17.51
CA ASP A 174 5.71 9.79 -16.27
C ASP A 174 6.31 9.07 -15.05
N TYR A 175 6.49 7.76 -15.13
CA TYR A 175 7.13 6.98 -14.07
C TYR A 175 8.58 7.42 -13.85
N GLU A 176 9.31 7.72 -14.92
CA GLU A 176 10.66 8.29 -14.85
C GLU A 176 10.67 9.68 -14.20
N ARG A 177 9.67 10.53 -14.48
CA ARG A 177 9.48 11.81 -13.78
C ARG A 177 9.24 11.61 -12.30
N TYR A 178 8.36 10.69 -11.91
CA TYR A 178 8.08 10.39 -10.50
C TYR A 178 9.33 9.93 -9.76
N ARG A 179 10.11 9.03 -10.37
CA ARG A 179 11.38 8.56 -9.78
C ARG A 179 12.41 9.68 -9.72
N GLY A 180 12.51 10.48 -10.77
CA GLY A 180 13.40 11.64 -10.82
C GLY A 180 13.08 12.70 -9.77
N TRP A 181 11.79 12.92 -9.44
CA TRP A 181 11.39 13.77 -8.32
C TRP A 181 11.83 13.17 -6.99
N LEU A 182 11.57 11.89 -6.75
CA LEU A 182 11.99 11.20 -5.52
C LEU A 182 13.50 11.31 -5.29
N GLU A 183 14.31 11.08 -6.33
CA GLU A 183 15.77 11.13 -6.25
C GLU A 183 16.31 12.53 -5.92
N LYS A 184 15.61 13.59 -6.35
CA LYS A 184 16.07 14.99 -6.22
C LYS A 184 15.49 15.72 -5.03
N THR A 185 14.32 15.30 -4.54
CA THR A 185 13.61 16.05 -3.50
C THR A 185 14.42 16.10 -2.19
N PRO A 186 14.54 17.28 -1.55
CA PRO A 186 15.18 17.39 -0.24
C PRO A 186 14.28 16.86 0.89
N LEU A 187 13.02 16.51 0.60
CA LEU A 187 12.10 15.96 1.58
C LEU A 187 12.60 14.61 2.08
N ARG A 188 12.57 14.41 3.40
CA ARG A 188 12.86 13.12 4.04
C ARG A 188 11.98 11.99 3.52
N ASP A 189 12.40 10.75 3.75
CA ASP A 189 11.69 9.56 3.26
C ASP A 189 10.28 9.39 3.83
N SER A 190 10.05 9.77 5.08
CA SER A 190 8.70 9.72 5.66
C SER A 190 7.72 10.67 4.96
N ILE A 191 8.19 11.80 4.43
CA ILE A 191 7.35 12.79 3.76
C ILE A 191 7.17 12.43 2.29
N SER A 192 8.28 12.24 1.58
CA SER A 192 8.25 11.87 0.15
C SER A 192 7.56 10.53 -0.09
N GLY A 193 7.78 9.54 0.77
CA GLY A 193 7.08 8.25 0.73
C GLY A 193 5.58 8.40 0.96
N ARG A 194 5.15 9.20 1.95
CA ARG A 194 3.72 9.46 2.22
C ARG A 194 3.04 10.18 1.05
N ILE A 195 3.72 11.13 0.40
CA ILE A 195 3.18 11.79 -0.79
C ILE A 195 2.95 10.79 -1.92
N MET A 196 3.90 9.89 -2.17
CA MET A 196 3.74 8.84 -3.18
C MET A 196 2.66 7.81 -2.80
N GLU A 197 2.60 7.40 -1.53
CA GLU A 197 1.57 6.49 -1.00
C GLU A 197 0.16 6.98 -1.39
N TYR A 198 -0.12 8.27 -1.17
CA TYR A 198 -1.39 8.92 -1.52
C TYR A 198 -1.42 9.46 -2.95
N SER A 199 -0.46 9.10 -3.80
CA SER A 199 -0.50 9.40 -5.24
C SER A 199 -0.79 8.16 -6.07
N TRP A 200 -0.58 6.95 -5.55
CA TRP A 200 -0.67 5.71 -6.34
C TRP A 200 -2.03 5.51 -7.03
N HIS A 201 -3.14 5.71 -6.32
CA HIS A 201 -4.46 5.54 -6.91
C HIS A 201 -4.71 6.56 -8.05
N ILE A 202 -4.21 7.80 -7.91
CA ILE A 202 -4.28 8.85 -8.94
C ILE A 202 -3.37 8.54 -10.13
N ILE A 203 -2.15 8.03 -9.87
CA ILE A 203 -1.24 7.52 -10.90
C ILE A 203 -1.94 6.43 -11.70
N PHE A 204 -2.74 5.58 -11.08
CA PHE A 204 -3.49 4.53 -11.77
C PHE A 204 -4.94 4.92 -12.11
N GLY A 205 -5.22 6.22 -12.23
CA GLY A 205 -6.43 6.75 -12.84
C GLY A 205 -7.70 6.59 -12.01
N LYS A 206 -7.59 6.44 -10.69
CA LYS A 206 -8.71 6.59 -9.76
C LYS A 206 -8.85 8.05 -9.33
N ASP A 207 -10.03 8.38 -8.82
CA ASP A 207 -10.33 9.70 -8.30
C ASP A 207 -9.44 10.05 -7.10
N PRO A 208 -9.16 11.34 -6.84
CA PRO A 208 -8.35 11.78 -5.68
C PRO A 208 -8.83 11.22 -4.34
N VAL A 209 -10.14 10.97 -4.20
CA VAL A 209 -10.76 10.25 -3.08
C VAL A 209 -11.20 8.87 -3.57
N SER A 210 -10.41 7.84 -3.25
CA SER A 210 -10.65 6.44 -3.62
C SER A 210 -10.87 5.59 -2.36
N CYS A 211 -12.01 5.81 -1.69
CA CYS A 211 -12.39 5.13 -0.45
C CYS A 211 -13.56 4.18 -0.71
N PRO A 212 -13.32 2.89 -0.99
CA PRO A 212 -14.39 1.94 -1.29
C PRO A 212 -15.14 1.56 0.00
N ASN A 213 -16.44 1.25 -0.11
CA ASN A 213 -17.17 0.60 0.99
C ASN A 213 -16.45 -0.70 1.40
N ALA A 214 -16.10 -0.85 2.67
CA ALA A 214 -15.29 -1.94 3.18
C ALA A 214 -15.93 -3.31 2.94
N LYS A 215 -17.23 -3.47 3.22
CA LYS A 215 -17.96 -4.72 2.98
C LYS A 215 -17.92 -5.11 1.49
N GLN A 216 -18.22 -4.18 0.60
CA GLN A 216 -18.20 -4.44 -0.83
C GLN A 216 -16.79 -4.74 -1.33
N CYS A 217 -15.78 -4.05 -0.80
CA CYS A 217 -14.38 -4.30 -1.11
C CYS A 217 -13.96 -5.71 -0.70
N TYR A 218 -14.26 -6.17 0.51
CA TYR A 218 -13.94 -7.53 0.95
C TYR A 218 -14.64 -8.61 0.12
N CYS A 219 -15.92 -8.40 -0.22
CA CYS A 219 -16.65 -9.30 -1.11
C CYS A 219 -16.00 -9.39 -2.49
N ASN A 220 -15.72 -8.24 -3.11
CA ASN A 220 -15.20 -8.18 -4.46
C ASN A 220 -13.73 -8.63 -4.58
N LEU A 221 -12.88 -8.21 -3.65
CA LEU A 221 -11.43 -8.41 -3.72
C LEU A 221 -11.01 -9.74 -3.12
N TYR A 222 -11.71 -10.22 -2.09
CA TYR A 222 -11.32 -11.41 -1.32
C TYR A 222 -12.37 -12.53 -1.33
N GLY A 223 -13.53 -12.32 -1.94
CA GLY A 223 -14.63 -13.29 -1.94
C GLY A 223 -15.34 -13.42 -0.58
N ILE A 224 -15.18 -12.45 0.32
CA ILE A 224 -15.73 -12.49 1.68
C ILE A 224 -16.98 -11.58 1.75
N CYS A 225 -18.14 -12.12 1.38
CA CYS A 225 -19.35 -11.32 1.17
C CYS A 225 -20.28 -11.24 2.39
N ASP A 226 -20.25 -12.23 3.27
CA ASP A 226 -21.16 -12.35 4.42
C ASP A 226 -20.67 -11.61 5.67
N LEU A 227 -19.97 -10.49 5.48
CA LEU A 227 -19.49 -9.66 6.58
C LEU A 227 -20.59 -8.74 7.14
N ASN A 228 -20.64 -8.64 8.46
CA ASN A 228 -21.39 -7.63 9.18
C ASN A 228 -20.44 -6.49 9.59
N CYS A 229 -20.11 -5.64 8.62
CA CYS A 229 -19.30 -4.45 8.85
C CYS A 229 -20.15 -3.35 9.53
N GLU A 230 -19.56 -2.66 10.49
CA GLU A 230 -20.25 -1.71 11.37
C GLU A 230 -20.67 -0.43 10.64
N GLU A 231 -19.80 0.06 9.75
CA GLU A 231 -20.00 1.28 8.96
C GLU A 231 -19.36 1.13 7.58
N GLU A 232 -19.54 2.12 6.70
CA GLU A 232 -19.01 2.08 5.33
C GLU A 232 -17.49 1.81 5.27
N GLY A 233 -16.72 2.39 6.18
CA GLY A 233 -15.27 2.24 6.24
C GLY A 233 -14.75 1.29 7.32
N VAL A 234 -15.63 0.71 8.14
CA VAL A 234 -15.27 -0.03 9.36
C VAL A 234 -15.76 -1.46 9.26
N CYS A 235 -14.83 -2.41 9.35
CA CYS A 235 -15.14 -3.83 9.40
C CYS A 235 -14.20 -4.55 10.36
N SER A 236 -14.50 -4.50 11.66
CA SER A 236 -13.58 -4.99 12.71
C SER A 236 -13.32 -6.49 12.65
N ALA A 237 -14.23 -7.25 12.01
CA ALA A 237 -14.07 -8.66 11.73
C ALA A 237 -12.87 -8.96 10.79
N MET A 238 -12.48 -8.00 9.95
CA MET A 238 -11.39 -8.14 8.99
C MET A 238 -10.12 -7.43 9.43
N TYR A 239 -10.25 -6.26 10.05
CA TYR A 239 -9.10 -5.47 10.45
C TYR A 239 -9.39 -4.58 11.64
N THR A 240 -8.46 -4.55 12.59
CA THR A 240 -8.36 -3.52 13.63
C THR A 240 -6.95 -2.94 13.62
N LEU A 241 -6.80 -1.68 14.02
CA LEU A 241 -5.46 -1.08 14.08
C LEU A 241 -4.64 -1.76 15.17
N ALA A 242 -3.43 -2.20 14.82
CA ALA A 242 -2.52 -2.81 15.77
C ALA A 242 -2.15 -1.85 16.91
N LYS A 243 -2.00 -2.40 18.13
CA LYS A 243 -1.61 -1.64 19.33
C LYS A 243 -0.25 -0.94 19.18
N TYR A 244 0.67 -1.60 18.48
CA TYR A 244 2.00 -1.08 18.16
C TYR A 244 2.33 -1.35 16.68
N SER A 245 3.27 -0.58 16.13
CA SER A 245 3.70 -0.70 14.72
C SER A 245 4.56 -1.94 14.44
N VAL A 246 5.09 -2.59 15.48
CA VAL A 246 5.89 -3.82 15.38
C VAL A 246 5.14 -4.93 16.11
N LEU A 247 4.87 -6.03 15.43
CA LEU A 247 4.22 -7.20 16.02
C LEU A 247 5.18 -7.93 17.00
N PRO A 248 4.66 -8.64 18.01
CA PRO A 248 5.48 -9.43 18.92
C PRO A 248 6.28 -10.51 18.19
N GLU A 249 7.46 -10.82 18.72
CA GLU A 249 8.19 -12.02 18.30
C GLU A 249 7.33 -13.27 18.54
N GLY A 250 7.28 -14.17 17.55
CA GLY A 250 6.42 -15.35 17.60
C GLY A 250 4.97 -15.11 17.16
N TRP A 251 4.60 -13.91 16.70
CA TRP A 251 3.31 -13.71 16.03
C TRP A 251 3.19 -14.64 14.81
N PRO A 252 2.01 -15.26 14.56
CA PRO A 252 0.74 -15.04 15.23
C PRO A 252 0.49 -15.96 16.43
N ASP A 253 1.37 -16.90 16.78
CA ASP A 253 1.16 -17.81 17.91
C ASP A 253 1.36 -17.17 19.27
N VAL A 254 1.97 -15.97 19.32
CA VAL A 254 2.15 -15.17 20.53
C VAL A 254 1.40 -13.84 20.40
N ASP A 255 0.65 -13.45 21.43
CA ASP A 255 -0.08 -12.18 21.48
C ASP A 255 0.75 -11.01 22.03
N TRP A 256 0.12 -9.84 22.16
CA TRP A 256 0.75 -8.61 22.65
C TRP A 256 1.22 -8.68 24.11
N ASP A 257 0.68 -9.62 24.90
CA ASP A 257 1.04 -9.84 26.30
C ASP A 257 2.04 -11.00 26.45
N GLY A 258 2.56 -11.53 25.35
CA GLY A 258 3.51 -12.65 25.33
C GLY A 258 2.86 -14.01 25.59
N LYS A 259 1.52 -14.11 25.50
CA LYS A 259 0.80 -15.37 25.74
C LYS A 259 0.64 -16.15 24.45
N TRP A 260 0.82 -17.46 24.57
CA TRP A 260 0.53 -18.37 23.46
C TRP A 260 -0.97 -18.39 23.13
N ARG A 261 -1.30 -18.47 21.84
CA ARG A 261 -2.66 -18.62 21.34
C ARG A 261 -2.72 -19.60 20.17
N ASN A 262 -3.81 -20.36 20.09
CA ASN A 262 -4.03 -21.32 19.02
C ASN A 262 -4.50 -20.62 17.74
N VAL A 263 -3.57 -20.36 16.82
CA VAL A 263 -3.87 -19.64 15.56
C VAL A 263 -4.86 -20.39 14.68
N THR A 264 -4.80 -21.72 14.66
CA THR A 264 -5.74 -22.55 13.88
C THR A 264 -7.16 -22.40 14.38
N GLU A 265 -7.35 -22.40 15.70
CA GLU A 265 -8.65 -22.18 16.33
C GLU A 265 -9.17 -20.76 16.10
N ILE A 266 -8.29 -19.75 16.21
CA ILE A 266 -8.64 -18.35 15.90
C ILE A 266 -9.09 -18.22 14.45
N ARG A 267 -8.36 -18.84 13.50
CA ARG A 267 -8.75 -18.84 12.08
C ARG A 267 -10.09 -19.53 11.87
N GLY A 268 -10.34 -20.64 12.56
CA GLY A 268 -11.59 -21.39 12.48
C GLY A 268 -12.79 -20.70 13.12
N SER A 269 -12.56 -19.72 14.00
CA SER A 269 -13.63 -18.94 14.67
C SER A 269 -13.91 -17.59 14.02
N LEU A 270 -13.20 -17.22 12.94
CA LEU A 270 -13.49 -16.01 12.19
C LEU A 270 -14.94 -16.05 11.64
N PRO A 271 -15.67 -14.92 11.66
CA PRO A 271 -17.10 -14.90 11.35
C PRO A 271 -17.40 -14.98 9.85
N TYR A 272 -16.45 -15.46 9.06
CA TYR A 272 -16.54 -15.51 7.61
C TYR A 272 -15.78 -16.71 7.07
N VAL A 273 -16.15 -17.12 5.86
CA VAL A 273 -15.43 -18.10 5.07
C VAL A 273 -14.98 -17.42 3.79
N TYR A 274 -13.83 -17.83 3.26
CA TYR A 274 -13.45 -17.44 1.91
C TYR A 274 -14.43 -18.07 0.92
N GLY A 275 -14.91 -17.30 -0.05
CA GLY A 275 -15.74 -17.81 -1.13
C GLY A 275 -15.03 -18.94 -1.89
N SER A 276 -15.81 -19.97 -2.25
CA SER A 276 -15.39 -21.10 -3.08
C SER A 276 -15.10 -20.70 -4.52
#